data_AF-A0A6A5VL89-F1
#
_entry.id   AF-A0A6A5VL89-F1
#
_cell.length_a   1.000
_cell.length_b   1.000
_cell.length_c   1.000
_cell.angle_alpha   90.00
_cell.angle_beta   90.00
_cell.angle_gamma   90.00
#
_symmetry.space_group_name_H-M   'P 1'
#
loop_
_entity.id
_entity.type
_entity.pdbx_description
1 polymer ?
#
loop_
_entity_poly.entity_id
_entity_poly.type
_entity_poly.pdbx_seq_one_letter_code
_entity_poly.pdbx_strand_id
1 'polypeptide(L)'
;MALADTPSEAAFASRLTQLVQRARSIKQETSINPPLQVSALLQGNEPLVERIEPQELRELTAESAAKSVLYPILDSTRIQDPTFVDVWNLLDIIQGCADRDLCSGQLVLLLAEEVLDGLSIPDCHLAFEFLESRREAIMTGLPPSIKSKEMVILRTCNELLRRLSRAEDPVFCGRVYVFLFQSFPLGHKGSVNLRGEFHVANVTTFEDYIISDQSYDTAMEDASEAASDIESVREVSKTEEVKPAEADSRPEKKPTTLDIDRLYPVFWSLQHFFSNPPNVFDDGSFKKFQKALEATLAKFKEVPKVVQSGESARKGGHSTPTDDANHDEFASAFNPKYLTSRDLFKLELSDVAFQRHVLVQALILIDFLLTLTDTAKNKPHYEKAQPSSKYSFTLREEDTEWALGIKNAIANYLQDGPDGKFYYRVVDTVLSRDKNWVRWKMDRCKPFGREKVPPENFLEAKNGAVTAVASRKDRKPKGVPPTLQFLATAKPAKGLAQLRQRGRFTKPSPQEYTTRIETIDQEPPTEEDPRGLDEKITSSTWRGLRLASDQLSLFDKFNHADGLKSLFQPGQTRAEDKVADPQSEQTIEESRVDQQSLVA
;
A
#
# COMPACT_ATOMS: atom_id res chain seq x y z
N MET A 1 28.71 41.22 -8.84
CA MET A 1 30.08 40.87 -8.40
C MET A 1 30.25 39.40 -8.69
N ALA A 2 31.06 39.03 -9.68
CA ALA A 2 31.27 37.64 -10.08
C ALA A 2 32.00 36.92 -8.94
N LEU A 3 31.38 35.88 -8.38
CA LEU A 3 32.02 34.96 -7.45
C LEU A 3 33.02 34.14 -8.26
N ALA A 4 34.30 34.31 -7.97
CA ALA A 4 35.34 33.48 -8.55
C ALA A 4 35.15 32.04 -8.03
N ASP A 5 35.01 31.08 -8.96
CA ASP A 5 35.03 29.64 -8.66
C ASP A 5 36.20 29.34 -7.73
N THR A 6 35.89 28.96 -6.49
CA THR A 6 36.96 28.52 -5.58
C THR A 6 37.47 27.17 -6.07
N PRO A 7 38.79 26.90 -6.03
CA PRO A 7 39.34 25.60 -6.45
C PRO A 7 38.75 24.41 -5.67
N SER A 8 38.19 24.68 -4.49
CA SER A 8 37.49 23.73 -3.65
C SER A 8 36.11 23.31 -4.20
N GLU A 9 35.41 24.21 -4.89
CA GLU A 9 34.10 23.96 -5.48
C GLU A 9 34.20 23.05 -6.71
N ALA A 10 35.13 23.36 -7.62
CA ALA A 10 35.40 22.54 -8.80
C ALA A 10 35.83 21.12 -8.43
N ALA A 11 36.61 20.97 -7.35
CA ALA A 11 37.01 19.67 -6.82
C ALA A 11 35.80 18.87 -6.27
N PHE A 12 34.91 19.54 -5.52
CA PHE A 12 33.68 18.95 -4.99
C PHE A 12 32.73 18.52 -6.12
N ALA A 13 32.49 19.39 -7.11
CA ALA A 13 31.64 19.10 -8.27
C ALA A 13 32.19 17.97 -9.13
N SER A 14 33.51 17.94 -9.36
CA SER A 14 34.18 16.83 -10.06
C SER A 14 34.02 15.52 -9.30
N ARG A 15 34.16 15.53 -7.98
CA ARG A 15 33.95 14.34 -7.14
C ARG A 15 32.50 13.86 -7.18
N LEU A 16 31.52 14.77 -7.08
CA LEU A 16 30.10 14.42 -7.24
C LEU A 16 29.83 13.79 -8.60
N THR A 17 30.37 14.35 -9.68
CA THR A 17 30.20 13.84 -11.04
C THR A 17 30.77 12.42 -11.19
N GLN A 18 31.95 12.16 -10.61
CA GLN A 18 32.53 10.82 -10.57
C GLN A 18 31.65 9.83 -9.78
N LEU A 19 31.06 10.27 -8.66
CA LEU A 19 30.17 9.43 -7.86
C LEU A 19 28.87 9.10 -8.61
N VAL A 20 28.29 10.06 -9.35
CA VAL A 20 27.11 9.83 -10.20
C VAL A 20 27.45 8.85 -11.34
N GLN A 21 28.61 8.98 -11.98
CA GLN A 21 29.07 8.03 -13.00
C GLN A 21 29.28 6.62 -12.43
N ARG A 22 29.83 6.50 -11.21
CA ARG A 22 29.96 5.21 -10.51
C ARG A 22 28.60 4.66 -10.08
N ALA A 23 27.63 5.51 -9.76
CA ALA A 23 26.28 5.05 -9.40
C ALA A 23 25.63 4.28 -10.56
N ARG A 24 25.88 4.68 -11.82
CA ARG A 24 25.40 3.95 -13.01
C ARG A 24 25.94 2.53 -13.15
N SER A 25 27.14 2.25 -12.64
CA SER A 25 27.71 0.90 -12.72
C SER A 25 27.15 -0.05 -11.64
N ILE A 26 26.70 0.51 -10.52
CA ILE A 26 26.14 -0.23 -9.38
C ILE A 26 24.63 -0.41 -9.54
N LYS A 27 23.93 0.65 -9.93
CA LYS A 27 22.49 0.64 -10.22
C LYS A 27 22.30 0.68 -11.74
N GLN A 28 22.08 -0.51 -12.31
CA GLN A 28 21.79 -0.66 -13.74
C GLN A 28 20.32 -0.37 -14.08
N GLU A 29 19.44 -0.33 -13.06
CA GLU A 29 18.03 -0.04 -13.22
C GLU A 29 17.77 1.45 -13.39
N THR A 30 16.88 1.81 -14.31
CA THR A 30 16.53 3.20 -14.63
C THR A 30 15.34 3.73 -13.81
N SER A 31 14.95 3.01 -12.75
CA SER A 31 13.83 3.36 -11.88
C SER A 31 14.29 4.11 -10.63
N ILE A 32 13.37 4.84 -9.99
CA ILE A 32 13.59 5.53 -8.71
C ILE A 32 14.00 4.54 -7.61
N ASN A 33 13.37 3.36 -7.61
CA ASN A 33 13.67 2.24 -6.73
C ASN A 33 14.56 1.21 -7.46
N PRO A 34 15.49 0.52 -6.78
CA PRO A 34 15.81 0.57 -5.36
C PRO A 34 16.64 1.82 -4.97
N PRO A 35 16.71 2.15 -3.66
CA PRO A 35 17.52 3.23 -3.17
C PRO A 35 19.02 3.01 -3.36
N LEU A 36 19.75 4.05 -3.78
CA LEU A 36 21.19 3.95 -3.94
C LEU A 36 21.85 3.83 -2.56
N GLN A 37 22.49 2.70 -2.30
CA GLN A 37 23.27 2.52 -1.09
C GLN A 37 24.59 3.29 -1.21
N VAL A 38 24.64 4.47 -0.60
CA VAL A 38 25.82 5.36 -0.64
C VAL A 38 27.09 4.65 -0.12
N SER A 39 26.94 3.71 0.80
CA SER A 39 28.05 2.87 1.29
C SER A 39 28.66 1.95 0.23
N ALA A 40 27.90 1.53 -0.79
CA ALA A 40 28.39 0.69 -1.88
C ALA A 40 29.18 1.48 -2.95
N LEU A 41 29.03 2.81 -2.98
CA LEU A 41 29.77 3.69 -3.90
C LEU A 41 31.23 3.91 -3.48
N LEU A 42 31.54 3.66 -2.20
CA LEU A 42 32.85 3.90 -1.62
C LEU A 42 33.68 2.62 -1.62
N GLN A 43 34.79 2.64 -2.35
CA GLN A 43 35.76 1.56 -2.32
C GLN A 43 36.71 1.78 -1.12
N GLY A 44 36.53 1.02 -0.04
CA GLY A 44 37.40 1.09 1.14
C GLY A 44 37.18 2.34 2.00
N ASN A 45 38.27 3.03 2.38
CA ASN A 45 38.27 4.21 3.27
C ASN A 45 38.22 5.56 2.52
N GLU A 46 37.80 5.58 1.25
CA GLU A 46 37.67 6.85 0.51
C GLU A 46 36.65 7.78 1.21
N PRO A 47 37.02 9.04 1.50
CA PRO A 47 36.04 10.02 1.93
C PRO A 47 35.04 10.29 0.79
N LEU A 48 33.76 10.46 1.16
CA LEU A 48 32.69 10.82 0.21
C LEU A 48 33.04 12.16 -0.44
N VAL A 49 33.44 13.13 0.40
CA VAL A 49 34.02 14.42 0.04
C VAL A 49 35.04 14.80 1.13
N GLU A 50 36.11 15.51 0.76
CA GLU A 50 37.04 16.12 1.72
C GLU A 50 36.32 17.12 2.63
N ARG A 51 36.59 17.06 3.94
CA ARG A 51 36.02 18.00 4.91
C ARG A 51 36.69 19.37 4.76
N ILE A 52 35.95 20.33 4.22
CA ILE A 52 36.35 21.73 4.15
C ILE A 52 35.96 22.41 5.48
N GLU A 53 36.87 23.11 6.14
CA GLU A 53 36.57 23.97 7.30
C GLU A 53 36.69 25.43 6.87
N PRO A 54 35.82 26.36 7.33
CA PRO A 54 34.73 26.23 8.31
C PRO A 54 33.41 25.63 7.77
N GLN A 55 32.53 25.16 8.66
CA GLN A 55 31.25 24.52 8.33
C GLN A 55 30.36 25.34 7.38
N GLU A 56 30.22 26.65 7.60
CA GLU A 56 29.38 27.52 6.75
C GLU A 56 29.88 27.56 5.29
N LEU A 57 31.21 27.62 5.11
CA LEU A 57 31.81 27.59 3.79
C LEU A 57 31.63 26.21 3.14
N ARG A 58 31.69 25.12 3.91
CA ARG A 58 31.42 23.76 3.42
C ARG A 58 29.99 23.63 2.90
N GLU A 59 29.01 24.12 3.66
CA GLU A 59 27.60 24.06 3.27
C GLU A 59 27.33 24.85 1.98
N LEU A 60 27.88 26.07 1.87
CA LEU A 60 27.75 26.90 0.66
C LEU A 60 28.47 26.27 -0.54
N THR A 61 29.68 25.76 -0.35
CA THR A 61 30.45 25.10 -1.42
C THR A 61 29.73 23.85 -1.91
N ALA A 62 29.17 23.06 -0.99
CA ALA A 62 28.40 21.87 -1.33
C ALA A 62 27.11 22.20 -2.08
N GLU A 63 26.40 23.27 -1.71
CA GLU A 63 25.23 23.73 -2.44
C GLU A 63 25.59 24.17 -3.86
N SER A 64 26.60 25.03 -4.02
CA SER A 64 27.02 25.52 -5.33
C SER A 64 27.53 24.39 -6.23
N ALA A 65 28.33 23.47 -5.67
CA ALA A 65 28.81 22.30 -6.39
C ALA A 65 27.70 21.31 -6.76
N ALA A 66 26.67 21.16 -5.92
CA ALA A 66 25.51 20.33 -6.26
C ALA A 66 24.70 20.95 -7.42
N LYS A 67 24.49 22.27 -7.40
CA LYS A 67 23.79 23.02 -8.45
C LYS A 67 24.54 23.00 -9.78
N SER A 68 25.86 23.15 -9.75
CA SER A 68 26.69 23.10 -10.96
C SER A 68 26.68 21.72 -11.64
N VAL A 69 26.40 20.65 -10.90
CA VAL A 69 26.19 19.29 -11.45
C VAL A 69 24.73 19.09 -11.88
N LEU A 70 23.76 19.59 -11.11
CA LEU A 70 22.33 19.40 -11.37
C LEU A 70 21.85 20.12 -12.64
N TYR A 71 22.16 21.41 -12.81
CA TYR A 71 21.62 22.20 -13.92
C TYR A 71 22.00 21.65 -15.30
N PRO A 72 23.26 21.25 -15.58
CA PRO A 72 23.60 20.63 -16.87
C PRO A 72 22.86 19.33 -17.15
N ILE A 73 22.51 18.55 -16.12
CA ILE A 73 21.75 17.30 -16.28
C ILE A 73 20.29 17.62 -16.60
N LEU A 74 19.69 18.61 -15.92
CA LEU A 74 18.32 19.06 -16.17
C LEU A 74 18.15 19.68 -17.56
N ASP A 75 19.15 20.44 -18.03
CA ASP A 75 19.12 21.05 -19.37
C ASP A 75 19.24 20.01 -20.51
N SER A 76 19.88 18.86 -20.23
CA SER A 76 20.21 17.86 -21.25
C SER A 76 19.26 16.67 -21.30
N THR A 77 18.46 16.43 -20.26
CA THR A 77 17.63 15.21 -20.14
C THR A 77 16.20 15.52 -19.75
N ARG A 78 15.23 14.85 -20.39
CA ARG A 78 13.82 14.89 -19.96
C ARG A 78 13.58 13.81 -18.92
N ILE A 79 12.58 13.98 -18.05
CA ILE A 79 12.30 13.03 -16.97
C ILE A 79 11.97 11.61 -17.47
N GLN A 80 11.40 11.51 -18.67
CA GLN A 80 11.02 10.24 -19.29
C GLN A 80 12.24 9.51 -19.89
N ASP A 81 13.39 10.19 -20.01
CA ASP A 81 14.60 9.58 -20.52
C ASP A 81 15.27 8.74 -19.42
N PRO A 82 15.78 7.54 -19.75
CA PRO A 82 16.45 6.66 -18.78
C PRO A 82 17.70 7.29 -18.16
N THR A 83 18.25 8.34 -18.77
CA THR A 83 19.40 9.09 -18.26
C THR A 83 19.06 10.03 -17.12
N PHE A 84 17.77 10.37 -16.90
CA PHE A 84 17.32 11.23 -15.80
C PHE A 84 17.59 10.63 -14.40
N VAL A 85 17.87 9.33 -14.35
CA VAL A 85 18.28 8.59 -13.15
C VAL A 85 19.50 9.22 -12.47
N ASP A 86 20.33 9.95 -13.21
CA ASP A 86 21.45 10.71 -12.66
C ASP A 86 21.01 11.76 -11.64
N VAL A 87 19.86 12.40 -11.85
CA VAL A 87 19.27 13.35 -10.90
C VAL A 87 18.90 12.63 -9.61
N TRP A 88 18.22 11.48 -9.70
CA TRP A 88 17.85 10.67 -8.53
C TRP A 88 19.07 10.16 -7.76
N ASN A 89 20.10 9.70 -8.48
CA ASN A 89 21.35 9.25 -7.90
C ASN A 89 22.10 10.41 -7.22
N LEU A 90 22.09 11.61 -7.82
CA LEU A 90 22.69 12.81 -7.24
C LEU A 90 21.99 13.18 -5.93
N LEU A 91 20.64 13.20 -5.90
CA LEU A 91 19.88 13.50 -4.69
C LEU A 91 20.16 12.46 -3.58
N ASP A 92 20.28 11.17 -3.91
CA ASP A 92 20.66 10.12 -2.97
C ASP A 92 22.08 10.30 -2.41
N ILE A 93 23.04 10.68 -3.26
CA ILE A 93 24.42 10.96 -2.85
C ILE A 93 24.43 12.15 -1.88
N ILE A 94 23.69 13.21 -2.19
CA ILE A 94 23.60 14.41 -1.34
C ILE A 94 22.91 14.08 -0.01
N GLN A 95 21.91 13.21 0.00
CA GLN A 95 21.32 12.70 1.26
C GLN A 95 22.38 11.96 2.08
N GLY A 96 23.19 11.11 1.45
CA GLY A 96 24.32 10.46 2.13
C GLY A 96 25.40 11.42 2.63
N CYS A 97 25.61 12.56 1.95
CA CYS A 97 26.47 13.65 2.44
C CYS A 97 25.85 14.33 3.67
N ALA A 98 24.54 14.60 3.65
CA ALA A 98 23.80 15.22 4.74
C ALA A 98 23.80 14.34 5.99
N ASP A 99 23.61 13.03 5.86
CA ASP A 99 23.64 12.06 6.97
C ASP A 99 25.02 11.99 7.66
N ARG A 100 26.08 12.47 7.01
CA ARG A 100 27.47 12.49 7.50
C ARG A 100 27.94 13.90 7.91
N ASP A 101 27.03 14.86 8.02
CA ASP A 101 27.30 16.27 8.34
C ASP A 101 28.30 16.94 7.37
N LEU A 102 28.31 16.52 6.10
CA LEU A 102 29.12 17.12 5.05
C LEU A 102 28.40 18.25 4.32
N CYS A 103 27.07 18.30 4.40
CA CYS A 103 26.21 19.29 3.77
C CYS A 103 25.05 19.68 4.69
N SER A 104 24.37 20.79 4.37
CA SER A 104 23.15 21.17 5.09
C SER A 104 22.07 20.10 4.95
N GLY A 105 21.43 19.73 6.06
CA GLY A 105 20.42 18.68 6.08
C GLY A 105 19.20 18.94 5.20
N GLN A 106 18.93 20.20 4.84
CA GLN A 106 17.82 20.59 3.96
C GLN A 106 18.18 20.63 2.48
N LEU A 107 19.45 20.46 2.10
CA LEU A 107 19.92 20.65 0.73
C LEU A 107 19.20 19.75 -0.28
N VAL A 108 18.96 18.48 0.06
CA VAL A 108 18.22 17.54 -0.81
C VAL A 108 16.81 18.06 -1.11
N LEU A 109 16.13 18.62 -0.11
CA LEU A 109 14.78 19.17 -0.28
C LEU A 109 14.78 20.45 -1.13
N LEU A 110 15.79 21.31 -0.97
CA LEU A 110 15.94 22.51 -1.78
C LEU A 110 16.18 22.17 -3.26
N LEU A 111 17.04 21.19 -3.53
CA LEU A 111 17.29 20.74 -4.90
C LEU A 111 16.07 20.02 -5.49
N ALA A 112 15.35 19.22 -4.68
CA ALA A 112 14.11 18.60 -5.13
C ALA A 112 12.99 19.62 -5.42
N GLU A 113 12.93 20.72 -4.66
CA GLU A 113 12.04 21.86 -4.94
C GLU A 113 12.38 22.50 -6.28
N GLU A 114 13.66 22.81 -6.55
CA GLU A 114 14.10 23.36 -7.84
C GLU A 114 13.77 22.41 -9.01
N VAL A 115 13.93 21.09 -8.83
CA VAL A 115 13.53 20.09 -9.82
C VAL A 115 12.02 20.12 -10.05
N LEU A 116 11.19 20.12 -9.00
CA LEU A 116 9.73 20.18 -9.14
C LEU A 116 9.25 21.47 -9.80
N ASP A 117 9.89 22.59 -9.53
CA ASP A 117 9.54 23.89 -10.12
C ASP A 117 9.88 23.97 -11.61
N GLY A 118 10.92 23.27 -12.06
CA GLY A 118 11.32 23.18 -13.47
C GLY A 118 10.51 22.20 -14.32
N LEU A 119 9.73 21.31 -13.70
CA LEU A 119 9.02 20.22 -14.39
C LEU A 119 7.56 20.56 -14.75
N SER A 120 7.04 19.88 -15.77
CA SER A 120 5.62 19.93 -16.14
C SER A 120 4.75 19.18 -15.12
N ILE A 121 3.42 19.44 -15.10
CA ILE A 121 2.52 18.78 -14.14
C ILE A 121 2.60 17.25 -14.23
N PRO A 122 2.50 16.58 -15.40
CA PRO A 122 2.62 15.12 -15.50
C PRO A 122 3.97 14.61 -14.97
N ASP A 123 5.06 15.31 -15.25
CA ASP A 123 6.40 14.94 -14.84
C ASP A 123 6.60 15.08 -13.31
N CYS A 124 5.91 16.04 -12.69
CA CYS A 124 5.88 16.18 -11.23
C CYS A 124 5.34 14.92 -10.54
N HIS A 125 4.46 14.11 -11.16
CA HIS A 125 3.98 12.87 -10.56
C HIS A 125 5.10 11.86 -10.32
N LEU A 126 6.03 11.75 -11.29
CA LEU A 126 7.19 10.86 -11.21
C LEU A 126 8.22 11.41 -10.21
N ALA A 127 8.50 12.71 -10.29
CA ALA A 127 9.43 13.35 -9.35
C ALA A 127 8.93 13.28 -7.89
N PHE A 128 7.62 13.35 -7.67
CA PHE A 128 7.03 13.24 -6.35
C PHE A 128 7.14 11.82 -5.76
N GLU A 129 7.16 10.77 -6.60
CA GLU A 129 7.39 9.39 -6.16
C GLU A 129 8.77 9.21 -5.49
N PHE A 130 9.78 9.95 -5.97
CA PHE A 130 11.09 10.01 -5.31
C PHE A 130 10.96 10.54 -3.88
N LEU A 131 10.25 11.66 -3.68
CA LEU A 131 10.04 12.23 -2.34
C LEU A 131 9.26 11.26 -1.43
N GLU A 132 8.20 10.62 -1.95
CA GLU A 132 7.41 9.63 -1.21
C GLU A 132 8.27 8.45 -0.74
N SER A 133 9.12 7.91 -1.63
CA SER A 133 9.99 6.78 -1.33
C SER A 133 11.09 7.11 -0.31
N ARG A 134 11.63 8.34 -0.34
CA ARG A 134 12.77 8.76 0.51
C ARG A 134 12.39 9.56 1.74
N ARG A 135 11.10 9.80 1.98
CA ARG A 135 10.55 10.52 3.14
C ARG A 135 11.23 10.15 4.46
N GLU A 136 11.32 8.85 4.78
CA GLU A 136 11.84 8.41 6.09
C GLU A 136 13.33 8.69 6.27
N ALA A 137 14.11 8.57 5.19
CA ALA A 137 15.54 8.91 5.21
C ALA A 137 15.71 10.43 5.36
N ILE A 138 15.03 11.22 4.55
CA ILE A 138 15.12 12.69 4.56
C ILE A 138 14.68 13.26 5.90
N MET A 139 13.64 12.71 6.54
CA MET A 139 13.12 13.20 7.82
C MET A 139 13.92 12.74 9.05
N THR A 140 15.00 11.98 8.86
CA THR A 140 15.90 11.60 9.96
C THR A 140 16.87 12.75 10.26
N GLY A 141 17.18 13.01 11.54
CA GLY A 141 18.14 14.04 11.95
C GLY A 141 17.88 14.67 13.32
N LEU A 142 18.72 15.64 13.70
CA LEU A 142 18.56 16.40 14.94
C LEU A 142 17.32 17.32 14.90
N PRO A 143 16.66 17.61 16.05
CA PRO A 143 15.46 18.46 16.12
C PRO A 143 15.53 19.82 15.40
N PRO A 144 16.63 20.61 15.47
CA PRO A 144 16.73 21.86 14.70
C PRO A 144 16.74 21.66 13.19
N SER A 145 17.37 20.59 12.69
CA SER A 145 17.38 20.24 11.26
C SER A 145 16.01 19.77 10.78
N ILE A 146 15.25 19.07 11.62
CA ILE A 146 13.89 18.64 11.28
C ILE A 146 12.98 19.85 11.02
N LYS A 147 13.04 20.89 11.86
CA LYS A 147 12.22 22.09 11.68
C LYS A 147 12.51 22.84 10.38
N SER A 148 13.78 22.90 9.97
CA SER A 148 14.13 23.58 8.72
C SER A 148 13.64 22.77 7.50
N LYS A 149 13.80 21.43 7.53
CA LYS A 149 13.24 20.50 6.54
C LYS A 149 11.70 20.63 6.43
N GLU A 150 11.02 20.69 7.58
CA GLU A 150 9.57 20.87 7.68
C GLU A 150 9.09 22.13 6.95
N MET A 151 9.79 23.25 7.10
CA MET A 151 9.43 24.51 6.45
C MET A 151 9.60 24.45 4.93
N VAL A 152 10.68 23.81 4.45
CA VAL A 152 10.90 23.60 3.00
C VAL A 152 9.79 22.72 2.42
N ILE A 153 9.49 21.58 3.06
CA ILE A 153 8.40 20.69 2.62
C ILE A 153 7.06 21.43 2.55
N LEU A 154 6.72 22.23 3.56
CA LEU A 154 5.49 23.03 3.55
C LEU A 154 5.48 24.01 2.37
N ARG A 155 6.59 24.70 2.10
CA ARG A 155 6.68 25.65 0.99
C ARG A 155 6.50 24.94 -0.34
N THR A 156 7.29 23.91 -0.62
CA THR A 156 7.27 23.15 -1.88
C THR A 156 5.91 22.54 -2.15
N CYS A 157 5.29 21.87 -1.16
CA CYS A 157 3.99 21.25 -1.37
C CYS A 157 2.88 22.28 -1.54
N ASN A 158 2.91 23.42 -0.83
CA ASN A 158 1.92 24.47 -1.01
C ASN A 158 2.04 25.13 -2.39
N GLU A 159 3.25 25.32 -2.90
CA GLU A 159 3.47 25.86 -4.25
C GLU A 159 3.00 24.86 -5.32
N LEU A 160 3.31 23.57 -5.14
CA LEU A 160 2.78 22.51 -6.01
C LEU A 160 1.24 22.49 -6.00
N LEU A 161 0.60 22.60 -4.83
CA LEU A 161 -0.86 22.68 -4.71
C LEU A 161 -1.48 23.96 -5.31
N ARG A 162 -0.72 25.04 -5.51
CA ARG A 162 -1.17 26.23 -6.25
C ARG A 162 -1.08 26.03 -7.76
N ARG A 163 -0.06 25.29 -8.22
CA ARG A 163 0.14 24.96 -9.64
C ARG A 163 -0.86 23.93 -10.14
N LEU A 164 -1.32 23.03 -9.27
CA LEU A 164 -2.26 21.97 -9.61
C LEU A 164 -3.71 22.47 -9.74
N SER A 165 -4.39 21.99 -10.77
CA SER A 165 -5.84 22.17 -10.91
C SER A 165 -6.56 21.19 -9.97
N ARG A 166 -7.38 21.74 -9.06
CA ARG A 166 -8.20 20.92 -8.15
C ARG A 166 -9.30 20.12 -8.85
N ALA A 167 -9.61 20.45 -10.10
CA ALA A 167 -10.65 19.78 -10.89
C ALA A 167 -10.09 18.63 -11.73
N GLU A 168 -8.88 18.78 -12.28
CA GLU A 168 -8.27 17.81 -13.19
C GLU A 168 -7.42 16.76 -12.44
N ASP A 169 -6.71 17.16 -11.38
CA ASP A 169 -5.77 16.29 -10.66
C ASP A 169 -6.10 16.09 -9.16
N PRO A 170 -7.33 15.67 -8.79
CA PRO A 170 -7.70 15.49 -7.38
C PRO A 170 -6.88 14.38 -6.69
N VAL A 171 -6.51 13.34 -7.43
CA VAL A 171 -5.72 12.21 -6.92
C VAL A 171 -4.31 12.65 -6.53
N PHE A 172 -3.66 13.45 -7.38
CA PHE A 172 -2.31 13.94 -7.11
C PHE A 172 -2.30 14.97 -5.98
N CYS A 173 -3.29 15.87 -5.94
CA CYS A 173 -3.49 16.75 -4.78
C CYS A 173 -3.62 15.93 -3.48
N GLY A 174 -4.36 14.82 -3.52
CA GLY A 174 -4.48 13.86 -2.42
C GLY A 174 -3.15 13.26 -1.99
N ARG A 175 -2.33 12.79 -2.95
CA ARG A 175 -0.97 12.28 -2.68
C ARG A 175 -0.09 13.33 -2.00
N VAL A 176 -0.11 14.57 -2.47
CA VAL A 176 0.64 15.68 -1.86
C VAL A 176 0.20 15.93 -0.42
N TYR A 177 -1.11 15.94 -0.15
CA TYR A 177 -1.61 16.05 1.23
C TYR A 177 -1.20 14.86 2.11
N VAL A 178 -1.26 13.63 1.60
CA VAL A 178 -0.83 12.44 2.34
C VAL A 178 0.66 12.52 2.69
N PHE A 179 1.50 12.92 1.74
CA PHE A 179 2.93 13.13 1.97
C PHE A 179 3.19 14.20 3.05
N LEU A 180 2.47 15.32 3.00
CA LEU A 180 2.52 16.34 4.06
C LEU A 180 2.16 15.72 5.42
N PHE A 181 1.01 15.05 5.54
CA PHE A 181 0.57 14.47 6.81
C PHE A 181 1.51 13.38 7.35
N GLN A 182 2.19 12.63 6.49
CA GLN A 182 3.17 11.62 6.90
C GLN A 182 4.52 12.24 7.32
N SER A 183 4.84 13.42 6.79
CA SER A 183 6.10 14.11 7.09
C SER A 183 6.06 14.83 8.44
N PHE A 184 4.90 15.34 8.87
CA PHE A 184 4.78 16.01 10.17
C PHE A 184 4.22 15.08 11.25
N PRO A 185 4.74 15.15 12.49
CA PRO A 185 4.11 14.49 13.63
C PRO A 185 2.66 14.97 13.85
N LEU A 186 1.75 14.07 14.24
CA LEU A 186 0.33 14.38 14.42
C LEU A 186 0.04 15.54 15.40
N GLY A 187 0.90 15.76 16.40
CA GLY A 187 0.79 16.86 17.36
C GLY A 187 1.42 18.18 16.91
N HIS A 188 1.97 18.25 15.69
CA HIS A 188 2.62 19.44 15.18
C HIS A 188 1.59 20.52 14.87
N LYS A 189 1.90 21.78 15.23
CA LYS A 189 0.96 22.91 15.10
C LYS A 189 0.56 23.19 13.64
N GLY A 190 1.45 22.89 12.69
CA GLY A 190 1.20 23.06 11.26
C GLY A 190 0.31 21.98 10.65
N SER A 191 0.10 20.87 11.34
CA SER A 191 -0.64 19.70 10.83
C SER A 191 -2.07 19.62 11.34
N VAL A 192 -2.41 20.46 12.34
CA VAL A 192 -3.73 20.51 12.94
C VAL A 192 -4.27 21.93 12.83
N ASN A 193 -5.51 22.06 12.37
CA ASN A 193 -6.23 23.33 12.37
C ASN A 193 -6.63 23.76 13.79
N LEU A 194 -5.69 24.26 14.60
CA LEU A 194 -5.92 24.67 16.00
C LEU A 194 -6.91 25.83 16.16
N ARG A 195 -7.06 26.66 15.11
CA ARG A 195 -8.03 27.76 15.08
C ARG A 195 -9.46 27.27 14.84
N GLY A 196 -9.62 26.08 14.24
CA GLY A 196 -10.93 25.54 13.93
C GLY A 196 -11.63 26.29 12.81
N GLU A 197 -10.87 26.97 11.93
CA GLU A 197 -11.45 27.70 10.79
C GLU A 197 -12.08 26.70 9.81
N PHE A 198 -13.28 27.01 9.36
CA PHE A 198 -13.99 26.21 8.37
C PHE A 198 -13.43 26.48 6.97
N HIS A 199 -13.34 25.45 6.13
CA HIS A 199 -12.85 25.60 4.76
C HIS A 199 -13.97 26.13 3.85
N VAL A 200 -14.17 27.45 3.84
CA VAL A 200 -15.26 28.12 3.10
C VAL A 200 -15.03 28.18 1.58
N ALA A 201 -13.80 27.93 1.11
CA ALA A 201 -13.46 28.01 -0.31
C ALA A 201 -14.15 26.94 -1.19
N ASN A 202 -14.67 25.84 -0.61
CA ASN A 202 -15.44 24.85 -1.36
C ASN A 202 -16.92 25.24 -1.36
N VAL A 203 -17.31 26.11 -2.29
CA VAL A 203 -18.68 26.58 -2.45
C VAL A 203 -19.44 25.63 -3.37
N THR A 204 -20.64 25.21 -2.94
CA THR A 204 -21.59 24.47 -3.78
C THR A 204 -22.47 25.48 -4.51
N THR A 205 -22.33 25.56 -5.83
CA THR A 205 -23.10 26.45 -6.70
C THR A 205 -24.33 25.73 -7.22
N PHE A 206 -25.49 26.36 -7.15
CA PHE A 206 -26.76 25.81 -7.64
C PHE A 206 -27.62 26.91 -8.25
N GLU A 207 -28.56 26.51 -9.09
CA GLU A 207 -29.48 27.42 -9.79
C GLU A 207 -30.56 27.99 -8.85
N ASP A 208 -30.48 29.28 -8.53
CA ASP A 208 -31.52 30.00 -7.80
C ASP A 208 -32.61 30.55 -8.75
N TYR A 209 -33.22 29.69 -9.58
CA TYR A 209 -34.41 30.11 -10.33
C TYR A 209 -35.66 29.91 -9.49
N ILE A 210 -36.04 30.97 -8.76
CA ILE A 210 -37.44 31.14 -8.37
C ILE A 210 -38.23 31.26 -9.68
N ILE A 211 -39.13 30.31 -9.94
CA ILE A 211 -40.09 30.37 -11.03
C ILE A 211 -40.90 31.67 -10.89
N SER A 212 -40.50 32.72 -11.61
CA SER A 212 -41.45 33.70 -12.09
C SER A 212 -42.18 33.02 -13.24
N ASP A 213 -43.44 32.66 -13.03
CA ASP A 213 -44.36 32.37 -14.13
C ASP A 213 -44.31 33.56 -15.11
N GLN A 214 -43.60 33.38 -16.22
CA GLN A 214 -43.86 34.04 -17.50
C GLN A 214 -42.98 33.40 -18.57
N SER A 215 -43.66 32.64 -19.41
CA SER A 215 -43.25 32.16 -20.71
C SER A 215 -42.57 33.25 -21.55
N TYR A 216 -41.32 33.05 -21.95
CA TYR A 216 -40.80 33.57 -23.22
C TYR A 216 -39.86 32.55 -23.84
N ASP A 217 -40.21 32.21 -25.06
CA ASP A 217 -39.51 31.36 -25.99
C ASP A 217 -38.29 32.09 -26.59
N THR A 218 -37.21 31.35 -26.84
CA THR A 218 -36.13 31.61 -27.81
C THR A 218 -35.23 32.86 -27.64
N ALA A 219 -33.93 32.64 -27.38
CA ALA A 219 -32.80 32.93 -28.31
C ALA A 219 -31.45 32.96 -27.56
N MET A 220 -30.44 32.29 -28.13
CA MET A 220 -29.03 32.46 -27.78
C MET A 220 -28.57 33.91 -27.98
N GLU A 221 -27.76 34.44 -27.06
CA GLU A 221 -26.52 35.16 -27.41
C GLU A 221 -25.60 35.34 -26.20
N ASP A 222 -24.32 35.50 -26.53
CA ASP A 222 -23.11 35.30 -25.75
C ASP A 222 -22.61 36.58 -25.03
N ALA A 223 -21.82 36.36 -23.97
CA ALA A 223 -20.79 37.20 -23.33
C ALA A 223 -21.01 38.71 -23.00
N SER A 224 -20.77 39.01 -21.70
CA SER A 224 -19.82 40.02 -21.15
C SER A 224 -20.35 41.07 -20.15
N GLU A 225 -19.75 40.97 -18.95
CA GLU A 225 -19.28 41.98 -17.96
C GLU A 225 -20.03 43.29 -17.59
N ALA A 226 -20.01 43.50 -16.26
CA ALA A 226 -19.75 44.74 -15.50
C ALA A 226 -20.90 45.73 -15.15
N ALA A 227 -21.29 45.64 -13.86
CA ALA A 227 -21.32 46.68 -12.83
C ALA A 227 -22.07 48.03 -12.99
N SER A 228 -22.82 48.32 -11.91
CA SER A 228 -23.03 49.60 -11.19
C SER A 228 -24.39 50.31 -11.27
N ASP A 229 -24.96 50.44 -10.07
CA ASP A 229 -25.54 51.65 -9.44
C ASP A 229 -26.98 52.16 -9.72
N ILE A 230 -27.75 52.10 -8.61
CA ILE A 230 -28.43 53.22 -7.90
C ILE A 230 -29.91 53.58 -8.23
N GLU A 231 -30.72 53.42 -7.17
CA GLU A 231 -31.85 54.22 -6.67
C GLU A 231 -33.19 54.42 -7.43
N SER A 232 -34.23 53.93 -6.75
CA SER A 232 -35.33 54.74 -6.16
C SER A 232 -36.72 54.83 -6.84
N VAL A 233 -37.73 54.79 -5.95
CA VAL A 233 -39.02 55.52 -5.95
C VAL A 233 -40.33 54.73 -6.24
N ARG A 234 -41.13 54.63 -5.15
CA ARG A 234 -42.62 54.69 -4.97
C ARG A 234 -43.50 53.59 -5.56
N GLU A 235 -44.24 52.88 -4.71
CA GLU A 235 -45.61 53.20 -4.23
C GLU A 235 -46.63 53.37 -5.38
N VAL A 236 -47.62 52.47 -5.49
CA VAL A 236 -49.05 52.76 -5.33
C VAL A 236 -49.84 51.45 -5.25
N SER A 237 -50.57 51.30 -4.15
CA SER A 237 -51.62 50.32 -3.89
C SER A 237 -52.83 50.52 -4.81
N LYS A 238 -53.44 49.44 -5.31
CA LYS A 238 -54.87 49.42 -5.63
C LYS A 238 -55.50 48.08 -5.24
N THR A 239 -56.29 48.17 -4.19
CA THR A 239 -57.37 47.29 -3.77
C THR A 239 -58.48 47.28 -4.83
N GLU A 240 -58.99 46.09 -5.19
CA GLU A 240 -60.38 45.92 -5.58
C GLU A 240 -60.94 44.64 -4.92
N GLU A 241 -62.09 44.83 -4.29
CA GLU A 241 -62.85 43.93 -3.45
C GLU A 241 -63.93 43.18 -4.29
N VAL A 242 -64.09 41.86 -4.03
CA VAL A 242 -65.37 41.18 -3.63
C VAL A 242 -66.37 40.85 -4.78
N LYS A 243 -66.98 39.66 -5.02
CA LYS A 243 -67.46 38.45 -4.26
C LYS A 243 -68.17 37.48 -5.31
N PRO A 244 -68.91 36.40 -4.96
CA PRO A 244 -68.53 35.07 -4.44
C PRO A 244 -69.27 33.88 -5.17
N ALA A 245 -69.28 32.69 -4.53
CA ALA A 245 -70.03 31.43 -4.82
C ALA A 245 -69.19 30.36 -5.58
N GLU A 246 -69.12 29.09 -5.18
CA GLU A 246 -69.88 28.29 -4.21
C GLU A 246 -69.06 27.06 -3.80
N ALA A 247 -69.36 26.50 -2.63
CA ALA A 247 -68.67 25.38 -2.02
C ALA A 247 -69.16 24.03 -2.54
N ASP A 248 -68.28 23.02 -2.69
CA ASP A 248 -68.54 21.74 -2.01
C ASP A 248 -67.28 20.85 -1.83
N SER A 249 -67.20 20.25 -0.65
CA SER A 249 -66.50 19.01 -0.23
C SER A 249 -64.95 18.93 -0.22
N ARG A 250 -64.41 18.99 1.01
CA ARG A 250 -63.18 18.32 1.50
C ARG A 250 -63.62 17.40 2.66
N PRO A 251 -62.85 16.38 3.13
CA PRO A 251 -61.38 16.26 3.02
C PRO A 251 -60.83 14.82 2.86
N GLU A 252 -59.70 14.67 2.16
CA GLU A 252 -58.65 13.75 2.60
C GLU A 252 -57.32 14.49 2.65
N LYS A 253 -56.82 14.70 3.88
CA LYS A 253 -55.56 15.37 4.18
C LYS A 253 -54.40 14.41 3.86
N LYS A 254 -53.79 14.55 2.70
CA LYS A 254 -52.39 14.13 2.49
C LYS A 254 -51.47 15.19 3.11
N PRO A 255 -50.37 14.79 3.80
CA PRO A 255 -49.46 15.75 4.40
C PRO A 255 -48.82 16.61 3.30
N THR A 256 -48.89 17.92 3.45
CA THR A 256 -48.37 18.93 2.52
C THR A 256 -46.85 18.91 2.52
N THR A 257 -46.26 18.08 1.67
CA THR A 257 -44.84 18.14 1.34
C THR A 257 -44.63 19.14 0.20
N LEU A 258 -43.56 19.95 0.24
CA LEU A 258 -43.29 20.97 -0.79
C LEU A 258 -43.10 20.32 -2.16
N ASP A 259 -43.50 20.97 -3.26
CA ASP A 259 -43.21 20.44 -4.58
C ASP A 259 -41.68 20.34 -4.82
N ILE A 260 -41.21 19.41 -5.65
CA ILE A 260 -39.77 19.15 -5.90
C ILE A 260 -39.08 20.45 -6.33
N ASP A 261 -39.75 21.23 -7.17
CA ASP A 261 -39.28 22.50 -7.70
C ASP A 261 -39.11 23.58 -6.63
N ARG A 262 -39.98 23.58 -5.61
CA ARG A 262 -39.90 24.50 -4.47
C ARG A 262 -38.93 24.00 -3.40
N LEU A 263 -38.71 22.68 -3.34
CA LEU A 263 -37.77 22.06 -2.43
C LEU A 263 -36.33 22.31 -2.88
N TYR A 264 -36.04 22.31 -4.18
CA TYR A 264 -34.70 22.45 -4.73
C TYR A 264 -33.88 23.62 -4.13
N PRO A 265 -34.33 24.89 -4.18
CA PRO A 265 -33.55 26.00 -3.61
C PRO A 265 -33.50 25.94 -2.07
N VAL A 266 -34.56 25.45 -1.42
CA VAL A 266 -34.59 25.25 0.04
C VAL A 266 -33.57 24.21 0.47
N PHE A 267 -33.47 23.12 -0.28
CA PHE A 267 -32.57 22.00 -0.05
C PHE A 267 -31.11 22.44 -0.23
N TRP A 268 -30.77 23.07 -1.34
CA TRP A 268 -29.38 23.48 -1.57
C TRP A 268 -28.94 24.65 -0.68
N SER A 269 -29.87 25.47 -0.18
CA SER A 269 -29.57 26.44 0.86
C SER A 269 -29.03 25.79 2.15
N LEU A 270 -29.39 24.53 2.44
CA LEU A 270 -28.82 23.77 3.56
C LEU A 270 -27.31 23.62 3.46
N GLN A 271 -26.78 23.50 2.23
CA GLN A 271 -25.36 23.32 2.01
C GLN A 271 -24.54 24.52 2.49
N HIS A 272 -25.09 25.74 2.43
CA HIS A 272 -24.43 26.93 2.99
C HIS A 272 -24.29 26.85 4.52
N PHE A 273 -25.27 26.25 5.20
CA PHE A 273 -25.21 26.01 6.65
C PHE A 273 -24.25 24.87 7.00
N PHE A 274 -24.18 23.81 6.17
CA PHE A 274 -23.22 22.72 6.36
C PHE A 274 -21.77 23.15 6.12
N SER A 275 -21.52 23.97 5.10
CA SER A 275 -20.17 24.47 4.77
C SER A 275 -19.65 25.50 5.78
N ASN A 276 -20.53 26.32 6.36
CA ASN A 276 -20.16 27.32 7.37
C ASN A 276 -21.11 27.28 8.58
N PRO A 277 -20.86 26.40 9.57
CA PRO A 277 -21.69 26.25 10.76
C PRO A 277 -21.96 27.54 11.56
N PRO A 278 -21.02 28.50 11.69
CA PRO A 278 -21.28 29.80 12.32
C PRO A 278 -22.47 30.59 11.78
N ASN A 279 -22.88 30.38 10.52
CA ASN A 279 -24.06 31.05 9.95
C ASN A 279 -25.37 30.65 10.67
N VAL A 280 -25.36 29.52 11.36
CA VAL A 280 -26.50 28.97 12.11
C VAL A 280 -26.68 29.66 13.47
N PHE A 281 -25.72 30.47 13.92
CA PHE A 281 -25.78 31.18 15.20
C PHE A 281 -26.74 32.37 15.20
N ASP A 282 -27.15 32.86 14.03
CA ASP A 282 -28.17 33.89 13.91
C ASP A 282 -29.58 33.28 14.01
N ASP A 283 -30.46 33.90 14.80
CA ASP A 283 -31.81 33.40 15.09
C ASP A 283 -32.69 33.29 13.83
N GLY A 284 -32.55 34.23 12.89
CA GLY A 284 -33.30 34.21 11.63
C GLY A 284 -32.84 33.07 10.72
N SER A 285 -31.52 32.89 10.65
CA SER A 285 -30.87 31.83 9.88
C SER A 285 -31.12 30.44 10.47
N PHE A 286 -31.16 30.32 11.79
CA PHE A 286 -31.49 29.08 12.51
C PHE A 286 -32.88 28.56 12.17
N LYS A 287 -33.90 29.44 12.21
CA LYS A 287 -35.28 29.06 11.86
C LYS A 287 -35.42 28.64 10.40
N LYS A 288 -34.67 29.26 9.47
CA LYS A 288 -34.62 28.83 8.07
C LYS A 288 -34.02 27.43 7.95
N PHE A 289 -32.92 27.18 8.65
CA PHE A 289 -32.29 25.85 8.72
C PHE A 289 -33.22 24.78 9.27
N GLN A 290 -33.92 25.04 10.38
CA GLN A 290 -34.90 24.10 10.97
C GLN A 290 -35.97 23.71 9.95
N LYS A 291 -36.63 24.70 9.33
CA LYS A 291 -37.69 24.48 8.34
C LYS A 291 -37.18 23.72 7.12
N ALA A 292 -36.00 24.06 6.62
CA ALA A 292 -35.40 23.42 5.45
C ALA A 292 -35.04 21.95 5.73
N LEU A 293 -34.47 21.66 6.90
CA LEU A 293 -34.12 20.29 7.30
C LEU A 293 -35.35 19.42 7.53
N GLU A 294 -36.38 19.95 8.18
CA GLU A 294 -37.66 19.25 8.38
C GLU A 294 -38.37 18.96 7.06
N ALA A 295 -38.40 19.93 6.14
CA ALA A 295 -38.95 19.75 4.80
C ALA A 295 -38.20 18.66 4.01
N THR A 296 -36.87 18.66 4.09
CA THR A 296 -36.02 17.65 3.44
C THR A 296 -36.25 16.26 4.02
N LEU A 297 -36.31 16.13 5.34
CA LEU A 297 -36.56 14.85 6.01
C LEU A 297 -37.97 14.31 5.73
N ALA A 298 -38.98 15.19 5.68
CA ALA A 298 -40.34 14.82 5.30
C ALA A 298 -40.39 14.25 3.88
N LYS A 299 -39.62 14.84 2.96
CA LYS A 299 -39.51 14.36 1.58
C LYS A 299 -38.76 13.06 1.44
N PHE A 300 -37.67 12.85 2.16
CA PHE A 300 -36.97 11.56 2.17
C PHE A 300 -37.85 10.41 2.66
N LYS A 301 -38.78 10.66 3.58
CA LYS A 301 -39.75 9.64 4.02
C LYS A 301 -40.82 9.30 2.96
N GLU A 302 -41.09 10.22 2.05
CA GLU A 302 -42.10 10.04 0.99
C GLU A 302 -41.53 9.34 -0.26
N VAL A 303 -40.26 9.58 -0.58
CA VAL A 303 -39.62 9.04 -1.78
C VAL A 303 -39.17 7.58 -1.59
N PRO A 304 -39.46 6.68 -2.55
CA PRO A 304 -39.00 5.29 -2.49
C PRO A 304 -37.47 5.18 -2.54
N LYS A 305 -36.92 4.29 -1.73
CA LYS A 305 -35.48 4.03 -1.60
C LYS A 305 -34.98 3.17 -2.77
N VAL A 306 -34.19 3.73 -3.68
CA VAL A 306 -33.49 2.99 -4.73
C VAL A 306 -32.05 2.75 -4.28
N VAL A 307 -31.64 1.49 -4.18
CA VAL A 307 -30.26 1.10 -3.85
C VAL A 307 -29.49 0.97 -5.16
N GLN A 308 -28.42 1.75 -5.34
CA GLN A 308 -27.53 1.59 -6.48
C GLN A 308 -26.93 0.18 -6.51
N SER A 309 -27.02 -0.52 -7.65
CA SER A 309 -26.62 -1.92 -7.81
C SER A 309 -25.10 -2.18 -7.67
N GLY A 310 -24.28 -1.14 -7.53
CA GLY A 310 -22.82 -1.25 -7.37
C GLY A 310 -22.36 -1.87 -6.03
N GLU A 311 -23.14 -1.76 -4.95
CA GLU A 311 -22.78 -2.37 -3.65
C GLU A 311 -23.00 -3.89 -3.63
N SER A 312 -23.92 -4.42 -4.46
CA SER A 312 -24.23 -5.86 -4.49
C SER A 312 -23.17 -6.70 -5.20
N ALA A 313 -22.37 -6.10 -6.08
CA ALA A 313 -21.27 -6.79 -6.77
C ALA A 313 -20.08 -7.12 -5.85
N ARG A 314 -19.96 -6.46 -4.68
CA ARG A 314 -18.83 -6.67 -3.74
C ARG A 314 -18.96 -7.92 -2.85
N LYS A 315 -20.12 -8.57 -2.81
CA LYS A 315 -20.35 -9.78 -1.99
C LYS A 315 -20.14 -11.10 -2.73
N GLY A 316 -19.88 -11.08 -4.04
CA GLY A 316 -19.71 -12.29 -4.83
C GLY A 316 -18.51 -12.20 -5.77
N GLY A 317 -17.34 -12.63 -5.30
CA GLY A 317 -16.21 -12.89 -6.21
C GLY A 317 -14.85 -12.64 -5.57
N HIS A 318 -14.06 -13.69 -5.50
CA HIS A 318 -12.65 -13.68 -5.16
C HIS A 318 -11.88 -12.90 -6.24
N SER A 319 -11.59 -11.62 -6.03
CA SER A 319 -10.71 -10.86 -6.93
C SER A 319 -9.26 -11.16 -6.60
N THR A 320 -8.60 -11.90 -7.48
CA THR A 320 -7.14 -11.96 -7.57
C THR A 320 -6.57 -10.56 -7.83
N PRO A 321 -5.40 -10.22 -7.25
CA PRO A 321 -4.76 -8.93 -7.51
C PRO A 321 -4.08 -8.99 -8.87
N THR A 322 -4.78 -8.55 -9.92
CA THR A 322 -4.21 -8.38 -11.26
C THR A 322 -4.43 -6.95 -11.73
N ASP A 323 -3.30 -6.27 -11.91
CA ASP A 323 -2.96 -5.11 -12.73
C ASP A 323 -3.58 -3.72 -12.45
N ASP A 324 -2.66 -2.76 -12.25
CA ASP A 324 -2.83 -1.30 -12.05
C ASP A 324 -3.76 -0.61 -13.05
N ALA A 325 -4.04 -1.21 -14.21
CA ALA A 325 -4.84 -0.60 -15.29
C ALA A 325 -6.33 -0.42 -14.93
N ASN A 326 -6.87 -1.22 -14.01
CA ASN A 326 -8.29 -1.12 -13.60
C ASN A 326 -8.54 -0.04 -12.53
N HIS A 327 -7.49 0.56 -11.95
CA HIS A 327 -7.65 1.61 -10.94
C HIS A 327 -8.05 2.95 -11.58
N ASP A 328 -7.58 3.22 -12.81
CA ASP A 328 -7.90 4.44 -13.56
C ASP A 328 -9.35 4.48 -14.05
N GLU A 329 -9.92 3.33 -14.45
CA GLU A 329 -11.32 3.26 -14.88
C GLU A 329 -12.29 3.51 -13.71
N PHE A 330 -11.96 3.02 -12.51
CA PHE A 330 -12.75 3.30 -11.29
C PHE A 330 -12.62 4.75 -10.83
N ALA A 331 -11.45 5.38 -11.01
CA ALA A 331 -11.27 6.80 -10.73
C ALA A 331 -12.06 7.69 -11.69
N SER A 332 -12.23 7.27 -12.95
CA SER A 332 -13.01 8.01 -13.96
C SER A 332 -14.53 8.04 -13.71
N ALA A 333 -15.06 7.07 -12.95
CA ALA A 333 -16.49 6.97 -12.63
C ALA A 333 -16.86 7.63 -11.28
N PHE A 334 -15.89 8.17 -10.54
CA PHE A 334 -16.11 8.77 -9.23
C PHE A 334 -16.32 10.29 -9.35
N ASN A 335 -17.52 10.75 -9.01
CA ASN A 335 -17.82 12.19 -8.95
C ASN A 335 -17.47 12.76 -7.57
N PRO A 336 -16.45 13.63 -7.44
CA PRO A 336 -16.01 14.13 -6.13
C PRO A 336 -16.92 15.24 -5.56
N LYS A 337 -17.82 15.82 -6.37
CA LYS A 337 -18.73 16.90 -5.97
C LYS A 337 -20.19 16.51 -6.21
N TYR A 338 -21.09 17.19 -5.49
CA TYR A 338 -22.54 17.08 -5.71
C TYR A 338 -22.92 17.58 -7.10
N LEU A 339 -23.87 16.89 -7.74
CA LEU A 339 -24.42 17.28 -9.03
C LEU A 339 -25.64 18.18 -8.78
N THR A 340 -25.39 19.49 -8.72
CA THR A 340 -26.42 20.51 -8.44
C THR A 340 -27.26 20.85 -9.66
N SER A 341 -27.62 19.87 -10.48
CA SER A 341 -28.54 20.10 -11.61
C SER A 341 -29.96 19.77 -11.20
N ARG A 342 -30.91 20.63 -11.58
CA ARG A 342 -32.33 20.49 -11.24
C ARG A 342 -32.95 19.22 -11.80
N ASP A 343 -32.59 18.83 -13.02
CA ASP A 343 -33.15 17.65 -13.69
C ASP A 343 -32.73 16.33 -13.01
N LEU A 344 -31.50 16.28 -12.47
CA LEU A 344 -31.00 15.11 -11.74
C LEU A 344 -31.54 15.05 -10.30
N PHE A 345 -31.99 16.17 -9.72
CA PHE A 345 -32.41 16.23 -8.32
C PHE A 345 -33.47 15.18 -7.98
N LYS A 346 -34.42 14.90 -8.89
CA LYS A 346 -35.43 13.85 -8.68
C LYS A 346 -34.81 12.45 -8.57
N LEU A 347 -33.80 12.16 -9.37
CA LEU A 347 -33.09 10.87 -9.34
C LEU A 347 -32.21 10.78 -8.08
N GLU A 348 -31.49 11.85 -7.75
CA GLU A 348 -30.65 11.92 -6.55
C GLU A 348 -31.48 11.77 -5.26
N LEU A 349 -32.66 12.38 -5.19
CA LEU A 349 -33.58 12.23 -4.06
C LEU A 349 -34.03 10.78 -3.83
N SER A 350 -34.05 9.95 -4.88
CA SER A 350 -34.40 8.53 -4.77
C SER A 350 -33.22 7.64 -4.36
N ASP A 351 -32.00 8.13 -4.49
CA ASP A 351 -30.79 7.39 -4.17
C ASP A 351 -30.52 7.36 -2.66
N VAL A 352 -30.42 6.14 -2.12
CA VAL A 352 -30.11 5.92 -0.70
C VAL A 352 -28.73 6.46 -0.31
N ALA A 353 -27.73 6.40 -1.20
CA ALA A 353 -26.39 6.91 -0.91
C ALA A 353 -26.41 8.43 -0.73
N PHE A 354 -27.05 9.14 -1.66
CA PHE A 354 -27.24 10.60 -1.58
C PHE A 354 -27.99 11.03 -0.31
N GLN A 355 -29.12 10.38 0.00
CA GLN A 355 -29.86 10.64 1.24
C GLN A 355 -28.99 10.43 2.49
N ARG A 356 -28.21 9.34 2.54
CA ARG A 356 -27.29 9.06 3.65
C ARG A 356 -26.23 10.16 3.81
N HIS A 357 -25.65 10.65 2.71
CA HIS A 357 -24.64 11.72 2.76
C HIS A 357 -25.19 13.01 3.42
N VAL A 358 -26.36 13.47 2.97
CA VAL A 358 -27.01 14.69 3.49
C VAL A 358 -27.39 14.53 4.96
N LEU A 359 -27.94 13.39 5.33
CA LEU A 359 -28.34 13.12 6.72
C LEU A 359 -27.15 13.00 7.66
N VAL A 360 -26.03 12.43 7.20
CA VAL A 360 -24.79 12.37 7.98
C VAL A 360 -24.19 13.77 8.15
N GLN A 361 -24.22 14.63 7.13
CA GLN A 361 -23.83 16.04 7.27
C GLN A 361 -24.70 16.77 8.30
N ALA A 362 -26.02 16.55 8.26
CA ALA A 362 -26.92 17.09 9.26
C ALA A 362 -26.59 16.58 10.68
N LEU A 363 -26.31 15.28 10.84
CA LEU A 363 -25.90 14.72 12.13
C LEU A 363 -24.59 15.32 12.65
N ILE A 364 -23.59 15.55 11.79
CA ILE A 364 -22.32 16.19 12.18
C ILE A 364 -22.58 17.61 12.69
N LEU A 365 -23.39 18.40 11.95
CA LEU A 365 -23.74 19.76 12.36
C LEU A 365 -24.56 19.78 13.66
N ILE A 366 -25.52 18.88 13.81
CA ILE A 366 -26.33 18.77 15.04
C ILE A 366 -25.45 18.38 16.23
N ASP A 367 -24.56 17.40 16.09
CA ASP A 367 -23.64 17.03 17.17
C ASP A 367 -22.70 18.19 17.53
N PHE A 368 -22.25 18.98 16.56
CA PHE A 368 -21.53 20.23 16.80
C PHE A 368 -22.36 21.23 17.61
N LEU A 369 -23.61 21.50 17.24
CA LEU A 369 -24.50 22.39 18.00
C LEU A 369 -24.74 21.89 19.43
N LEU A 370 -24.87 20.57 19.63
CA LEU A 370 -25.02 19.97 20.96
C LEU A 370 -23.76 20.15 21.84
N THR A 371 -22.56 20.33 21.24
CA THR A 371 -21.35 20.70 22.00
C THR A 371 -21.36 22.14 22.52
N LEU A 372 -22.22 23.02 21.97
CA LEU A 372 -22.34 24.43 22.33
C LEU A 372 -23.40 24.72 23.40
N THR A 373 -23.98 23.67 23.99
CA THR A 373 -24.95 23.78 25.08
C THR A 373 -24.29 24.15 26.40
N ASP A 374 -25.02 24.79 27.33
CA ASP A 374 -24.48 25.16 28.64
C ASP A 374 -23.96 23.94 29.42
N THR A 375 -24.69 22.82 29.35
CA THR A 375 -24.27 21.55 29.98
C THR A 375 -22.96 21.00 29.40
N ALA A 376 -22.70 21.24 28.11
CA ALA A 376 -21.46 20.81 27.45
C ALA A 376 -20.29 21.77 27.75
N LYS A 377 -20.55 23.08 27.81
CA LYS A 377 -19.54 24.11 28.11
C LYS A 377 -19.02 24.04 29.55
N ASN A 378 -19.85 23.62 30.49
CA ASN A 378 -19.48 23.44 31.90
C ASN A 378 -18.62 22.19 32.16
N LYS A 379 -18.30 21.40 31.14
CA LYS A 379 -17.44 20.23 31.31
C LYS A 379 -15.97 20.65 31.42
N PRO A 380 -15.15 19.95 32.25
CA PRO A 380 -13.80 20.38 32.59
C PRO A 380 -12.83 20.45 31.40
N HIS A 381 -13.11 19.72 30.31
CA HIS A 381 -12.31 19.78 29.08
C HIS A 381 -12.59 21.03 28.24
N TYR A 382 -13.81 21.58 28.28
CA TYR A 382 -14.16 22.79 27.55
C TYR A 382 -13.64 24.04 28.28
N GLU A 383 -13.68 24.06 29.62
CA GLU A 383 -13.09 25.13 30.42
C GLU A 383 -11.57 25.26 30.19
N LYS A 384 -10.86 24.13 30.14
CA LYS A 384 -9.41 24.04 29.91
C LYS A 384 -9.01 24.18 28.43
N ALA A 385 -9.99 24.25 27.52
CA ALA A 385 -9.75 24.32 26.08
C ALA A 385 -8.99 25.60 25.67
N GLN A 386 -8.32 25.53 24.52
CA GLN A 386 -7.68 26.70 23.90
C GLN A 386 -8.69 27.82 23.61
N PRO A 387 -8.32 29.10 23.79
CA PRO A 387 -9.22 30.24 23.54
C PRO A 387 -9.79 30.26 22.12
N SER A 388 -8.99 29.86 21.12
CA SER A 388 -9.40 29.79 19.70
C SER A 388 -10.45 28.71 19.41
N SER A 389 -10.62 27.72 20.30
CA SER A 389 -11.62 26.65 20.14
C SER A 389 -12.89 26.90 20.96
N LYS A 390 -12.99 28.04 21.66
CA LYS A 390 -14.18 28.42 22.44
C LYS A 390 -15.09 29.29 21.59
N TYR A 391 -16.33 28.84 21.40
CA TYR A 391 -17.37 29.63 20.74
C TYR A 391 -18.15 30.46 21.77
N SER A 392 -18.45 31.71 21.41
CA SER A 392 -19.26 32.63 22.23
C SER A 392 -20.74 32.23 22.24
N PHE A 393 -21.24 31.66 21.14
CA PHE A 393 -22.63 31.25 20.98
C PHE A 393 -23.02 30.10 21.92
N THR A 394 -24.15 30.24 22.63
CA THR A 394 -24.78 29.20 23.45
C THR A 394 -26.15 28.88 22.88
N LEU A 395 -26.45 27.59 22.72
CA LEU A 395 -27.75 27.13 22.23
C LEU A 395 -28.81 27.21 23.35
N ARG A 396 -29.99 27.78 23.05
CA ARG A 396 -31.14 27.86 23.99
C ARG A 396 -31.73 26.48 24.27
N GLU A 397 -32.37 26.32 25.42
CA GLU A 397 -32.98 25.04 25.83
C GLU A 397 -34.02 24.51 24.81
N GLU A 398 -34.91 25.37 24.28
CA GLU A 398 -35.88 24.96 23.23
C GLU A 398 -35.20 24.40 21.98
N ASP A 399 -34.13 25.06 21.54
CA ASP A 399 -33.36 24.65 20.37
C ASP A 399 -32.56 23.36 20.64
N THR A 400 -32.21 23.08 21.91
CA THR A 400 -31.57 21.80 22.30
C THR A 400 -32.54 20.63 22.24
N GLU A 401 -33.79 20.81 22.69
CA GLU A 401 -34.81 19.77 22.62
C GLU A 401 -35.13 19.44 21.15
N TRP A 402 -35.26 20.47 20.32
CA TRP A 402 -35.41 20.30 18.87
C TRP A 402 -34.22 19.54 18.27
N ALA A 403 -32.99 19.91 18.60
CA ALA A 403 -31.77 19.26 18.09
C ALA A 403 -31.70 17.77 18.47
N LEU A 404 -32.09 17.41 19.70
CA LEU A 404 -32.19 16.02 20.14
C LEU A 404 -33.31 15.26 19.41
N GLY A 405 -34.47 15.89 19.23
CA GLY A 405 -35.61 15.33 18.52
C GLY A 405 -35.28 15.01 17.07
N ILE A 406 -34.72 15.97 16.33
CA ILE A 406 -34.35 15.80 14.93
C ILE A 406 -33.21 14.77 14.77
N LYS A 407 -32.24 14.74 15.69
CA LYS A 407 -31.19 13.72 15.72
C LYS A 407 -31.77 12.31 15.82
N ASN A 408 -32.73 12.09 16.71
CA ASN A 408 -33.40 10.79 16.86
C ASN A 408 -34.22 10.43 15.61
N ALA A 409 -34.89 11.41 15.00
CA ALA A 409 -35.63 11.20 13.76
C ALA A 409 -34.71 10.77 12.60
N ILE A 410 -33.54 11.38 12.47
CA ILE A 410 -32.53 11.01 11.47
C ILE A 410 -31.93 9.63 11.79
N ALA A 411 -31.61 9.36 13.05
CA ALA A 411 -31.07 8.07 13.49
C ALA A 411 -32.02 6.90 13.15
N ASN A 412 -33.32 7.08 13.40
CA ASN A 412 -34.34 6.10 13.04
C ASN A 412 -34.42 5.91 11.53
N TYR A 413 -34.43 7.02 10.77
CA TYR A 413 -34.48 6.96 9.31
C TYR A 413 -33.26 6.23 8.68
N LEU A 414 -32.06 6.44 9.23
CA LEU A 414 -30.84 5.76 8.76
C LEU A 414 -30.83 4.26 9.07
N GLN A 415 -31.51 3.85 10.14
CA GLN A 415 -31.68 2.44 10.48
C GLN A 415 -32.72 1.74 9.58
N ASP A 416 -33.65 2.50 9.00
CA ASP A 416 -34.67 1.99 8.09
C ASP A 416 -34.05 1.64 6.72
N GLY A 417 -33.95 0.35 6.39
CA GLY A 417 -33.52 -0.14 5.08
C GLY A 417 -32.52 -1.31 5.14
N PRO A 418 -32.12 -1.86 3.98
CA PRO A 418 -31.11 -2.91 3.91
C PRO A 418 -29.76 -2.38 4.43
N ASP A 419 -29.12 -3.15 5.31
CA ASP A 419 -27.87 -2.81 6.00
C ASP A 419 -27.89 -1.49 6.81
N GLY A 420 -29.06 -0.86 7.04
CA GLY A 420 -29.21 0.42 7.74
C GLY A 420 -28.73 0.41 9.18
N LYS A 421 -29.00 -0.68 9.93
CA LYS A 421 -28.50 -0.84 11.32
C LYS A 421 -26.98 -0.90 11.39
N PHE A 422 -26.34 -1.58 10.44
CA PHE A 422 -24.88 -1.64 10.35
C PHE A 422 -24.32 -0.26 9.99
N TYR A 423 -24.90 0.40 8.98
CA TYR A 423 -24.51 1.75 8.57
C TYR A 423 -24.60 2.75 9.75
N TYR A 424 -25.73 2.77 10.46
CA TYR A 424 -25.90 3.64 11.62
C TYR A 424 -24.88 3.35 12.72
N ARG A 425 -24.56 2.08 13.00
CA ARG A 425 -23.50 1.72 13.96
C ARG A 425 -22.13 2.27 13.54
N VAL A 426 -21.81 2.25 12.25
CA VAL A 426 -20.57 2.85 11.73
C VAL A 426 -20.59 4.35 11.94
N VAL A 427 -21.68 5.04 11.55
CA VAL A 427 -21.84 6.48 11.74
C VAL A 427 -21.72 6.87 13.21
N ASP A 428 -22.39 6.16 14.13
CA ASP A 428 -22.33 6.41 15.57
C ASP A 428 -20.91 6.21 16.14
N THR A 429 -20.21 5.19 15.65
CA THR A 429 -18.80 4.95 16.01
C THR A 429 -17.91 6.10 15.52
N VAL A 430 -18.12 6.60 14.31
CA VAL A 430 -17.38 7.74 13.74
C VAL A 430 -17.64 9.01 14.52
N LEU A 431 -18.91 9.35 14.81
CA LEU A 431 -19.28 10.52 15.63
C LEU A 431 -18.72 10.43 17.05
N SER A 432 -18.68 9.23 17.64
CA SER A 432 -18.06 8.99 18.94
C SER A 432 -16.54 9.20 18.92
N ARG A 433 -15.87 8.78 17.84
CA ARG A 433 -14.43 9.05 17.62
C ARG A 433 -14.16 10.53 17.38
N ASP A 434 -15.01 11.22 16.64
CA ASP A 434 -14.92 12.67 16.42
C ASP A 434 -14.98 13.45 17.73
N LYS A 435 -15.89 13.10 18.64
CA LYS A 435 -15.92 13.68 20.00
C LYS A 435 -14.60 13.51 20.75
N ASN A 436 -13.96 12.36 20.63
CA ASN A 436 -12.64 12.13 21.23
C ASN A 436 -11.55 12.97 20.57
N TRP A 437 -11.62 13.15 19.25
CA TRP A 437 -10.71 14.01 18.49
C TRP A 437 -10.86 15.48 18.88
N VAL A 438 -12.09 15.98 19.01
CA VAL A 438 -12.40 17.33 19.48
C VAL A 438 -11.83 17.55 20.89
N ARG A 439 -11.99 16.59 21.81
CA ARG A 439 -11.40 16.67 23.16
C ARG A 439 -9.87 16.73 23.13
N TRP A 440 -9.23 15.86 22.34
CA TRP A 440 -7.78 15.86 22.19
C TRP A 440 -7.26 17.19 21.61
N LYS A 441 -8.02 17.77 20.66
CA LYS A 441 -7.73 19.07 20.07
C LYS A 441 -7.86 20.21 21.08
N MET A 442 -8.92 20.21 21.89
CA MET A 442 -9.11 21.16 23.00
C MET A 442 -7.93 21.11 23.98
N ASP A 443 -7.37 19.93 24.22
CA ASP A 443 -6.17 19.68 25.05
C ASP A 443 -4.83 19.99 24.34
N ARG A 444 -4.83 20.88 23.34
CA ARG A 444 -3.65 21.33 22.58
C ARG A 444 -2.94 20.24 21.79
N CYS A 445 -3.64 19.17 21.41
CA CYS A 445 -3.10 18.12 20.54
C CYS A 445 -1.81 17.48 21.08
N LYS A 446 -1.77 17.14 22.37
CA LYS A 446 -0.58 16.53 22.98
C LYS A 446 -0.19 15.23 22.24
N PRO A 447 1.11 15.00 21.97
CA PRO A 447 1.56 13.76 21.36
C PRO A 447 1.14 12.55 22.19
N PHE A 448 0.49 11.58 21.56
CA PHE A 448 0.09 10.29 22.18
C PHE A 448 0.84 9.10 21.56
N GLY A 449 1.71 9.35 20.58
CA GLY A 449 2.57 8.34 19.97
C GLY A 449 3.63 7.87 20.97
N ARG A 450 3.90 6.56 20.98
CA ARG A 450 5.04 6.01 21.72
C ARG A 450 6.33 6.31 20.96
N GLU A 451 7.41 6.53 21.68
CA GLU A 451 8.73 6.71 21.08
C GLU A 451 9.15 5.44 20.32
N LYS A 452 9.94 5.62 19.26
CA LYS A 452 10.50 4.49 18.49
C LYS A 452 11.42 3.68 19.40
N VAL A 453 11.42 2.36 19.23
CA VAL A 453 12.32 1.48 19.98
C VAL A 453 13.77 1.80 19.59
N PRO A 454 14.69 2.02 20.55
CA PRO A 454 16.10 2.23 20.25
C PRO A 454 16.69 1.07 19.44
N PRO A 455 17.62 1.33 18.52
CA PRO A 455 18.21 0.29 17.66
C PRO A 455 18.93 -0.78 18.48
N GLU A 456 19.55 -0.40 19.59
CA GLU A 456 20.24 -1.32 20.51
C GLU A 456 19.28 -2.39 21.07
N ASN A 457 18.14 -1.95 21.61
CA ASN A 457 17.13 -2.84 22.16
C ASN A 457 16.51 -3.74 21.07
N PHE A 458 16.35 -3.21 19.85
CA PHE A 458 15.85 -4.00 18.73
C PHE A 458 16.84 -5.09 18.31
N LEU A 459 18.14 -4.77 18.24
CA LEU A 459 19.20 -5.73 17.92
C LEU A 459 19.32 -6.80 19.00
N GLU A 460 19.23 -6.42 20.28
CA GLU A 460 19.21 -7.35 21.40
C GLU A 460 18.00 -8.29 21.31
N ALA A 461 16.80 -7.75 21.08
CA ALA A 461 15.59 -8.55 20.91
C ALA A 461 15.67 -9.49 19.70
N LYS A 462 16.23 -9.03 18.58
CA LYS A 462 16.47 -9.85 17.38
C LYS A 462 17.43 -11.00 17.69
N ASN A 463 18.55 -10.73 18.35
CA ASN A 463 19.53 -11.75 18.75
C ASN A 463 18.91 -12.74 19.75
N GLY A 464 18.10 -12.25 20.69
CA GLY A 464 17.34 -13.08 21.62
C GLY A 464 16.35 -14.00 20.91
N ALA A 465 15.61 -13.49 19.92
CA ALA A 465 14.68 -14.28 19.11
C ALA A 465 15.40 -15.37 18.30
N VAL A 466 16.52 -15.03 17.65
CA VAL A 466 17.35 -16.00 16.91
C VAL A 466 17.85 -17.10 17.85
N THR A 467 18.32 -16.74 19.04
CA THR A 467 18.80 -17.70 20.04
C THR A 467 17.67 -18.60 20.54
N ALA A 468 16.48 -18.04 20.78
CA ALA A 468 15.30 -18.78 21.21
C ALA A 468 14.83 -19.79 20.16
N VAL A 469 14.87 -19.44 18.88
CA VAL A 469 14.51 -20.34 17.77
C VAL A 469 15.59 -21.40 17.56
N ALA A 470 16.88 -21.03 17.60
CA ALA A 470 17.99 -21.97 17.47
C ALA A 470 18.02 -23.03 18.60
N SER A 471 17.51 -22.69 19.79
CA SER A 471 17.39 -23.63 20.91
C SER A 471 16.40 -24.78 20.66
N ARG A 472 15.50 -24.65 19.67
CA ARG A 472 14.55 -25.69 19.24
C ARG A 472 15.16 -26.66 18.22
N LYS A 473 16.41 -27.07 18.42
CA LYS A 473 16.99 -28.17 17.64
C LYS A 473 16.18 -29.44 17.90
N ASP A 474 15.90 -30.21 16.86
CA ASP A 474 15.08 -31.43 16.92
C ASP A 474 15.42 -32.25 18.16
N ARG A 475 14.46 -32.34 19.08
CA ARG A 475 14.61 -33.20 20.25
C ARG A 475 14.80 -34.62 19.72
N LYS A 476 16.01 -35.16 19.85
CA LYS A 476 16.25 -36.60 19.64
C LYS A 476 15.14 -37.35 20.40
N PRO A 477 14.45 -38.31 19.77
CA PRO A 477 13.36 -39.02 20.42
C PRO A 477 13.88 -39.61 21.72
N LYS A 478 13.34 -39.12 22.85
CA LYS A 478 13.71 -39.60 24.18
C LYS A 478 13.31 -41.06 24.28
N GLY A 479 14.27 -41.94 24.64
CA GLY A 479 13.99 -43.34 24.93
C GLY A 479 14.57 -44.36 23.95
N VAL A 480 15.30 -43.95 22.90
CA VAL A 480 16.01 -44.92 22.04
C VAL A 480 17.30 -45.36 22.73
N PRO A 481 17.47 -46.66 23.07
CA PRO A 481 18.73 -47.19 23.58
C PRO A 481 19.85 -46.97 22.56
N PRO A 482 21.11 -46.78 22.98
CA PRO A 482 22.23 -46.54 22.06
C PRO A 482 22.41 -47.66 21.01
N THR A 483 21.97 -48.89 21.31
CA THR A 483 21.96 -50.03 20.37
C THR A 483 20.99 -49.88 19.20
N LEU A 484 19.90 -49.12 19.36
CA LEU A 484 18.87 -48.92 18.33
C LEU A 484 19.03 -47.58 17.59
N GLN A 485 20.12 -46.87 17.85
CA GLN A 485 20.37 -45.56 17.23
C GLN A 485 20.54 -45.65 15.71
N PHE A 486 21.01 -46.79 15.18
CA PHE A 486 21.18 -47.03 13.74
C PHE A 486 19.86 -46.99 12.94
N LEU A 487 18.72 -47.30 13.58
CA LEU A 487 17.40 -47.23 12.95
C LEU A 487 16.95 -45.79 12.75
N ALA A 488 17.31 -44.90 13.68
CA ALA A 488 17.01 -43.47 13.58
C ALA A 488 18.00 -42.71 12.66
N THR A 489 19.24 -43.20 12.53
CA THR A 489 20.26 -42.62 11.64
C THR A 489 20.29 -43.25 10.25
N ALA A 490 19.42 -44.21 9.96
CA ALA A 490 19.20 -44.71 8.61
C ALA A 490 18.62 -43.59 7.73
N LYS A 491 19.51 -42.76 7.18
CA LYS A 491 19.14 -41.70 6.24
C LYS A 491 18.48 -42.38 5.02
N PRO A 492 17.20 -42.12 4.73
CA PRO A 492 16.45 -42.82 3.67
C PRO A 492 17.14 -42.68 2.30
N ALA A 493 17.83 -41.57 2.07
CA ALA A 493 18.55 -41.31 0.83
C ALA A 493 19.82 -42.16 0.60
N LYS A 494 20.48 -42.67 1.65
CA LYS A 494 21.75 -43.43 1.51
C LYS A 494 21.54 -44.95 1.41
N GLY A 495 20.39 -45.47 1.82
CA GLY A 495 20.10 -46.90 1.78
C GLY A 495 20.10 -47.47 0.36
N LEU A 496 19.40 -46.83 -0.57
CA LEU A 496 19.35 -47.24 -1.98
C LEU A 496 20.73 -47.15 -2.66
N ALA A 497 21.51 -46.11 -2.37
CA ALA A 497 22.85 -45.96 -2.93
C ALA A 497 23.81 -47.07 -2.45
N GLN A 498 23.73 -47.48 -1.18
CA GLN A 498 24.48 -48.62 -0.65
C GLN A 498 24.02 -49.95 -1.26
N LEU A 499 22.72 -50.12 -1.48
CA LEU A 499 22.15 -51.28 -2.18
C LEU A 499 22.41 -51.29 -3.69
N ARG A 500 22.93 -50.21 -4.29
CA ARG A 500 23.31 -50.16 -5.72
C ARG A 500 24.81 -50.38 -5.94
N GLN A 501 25.59 -50.67 -4.90
CA GLN A 501 27.02 -50.92 -5.04
C GLN A 501 27.27 -52.17 -5.90
N ARG A 502 27.95 -51.97 -7.04
CA ARG A 502 28.21 -53.01 -8.06
C ARG A 502 28.85 -54.27 -7.48
N GLY A 503 29.77 -54.13 -6.50
CA GLY A 503 30.45 -55.25 -5.86
C GLY A 503 29.54 -56.23 -5.07
N ARG A 504 28.29 -55.85 -4.79
CA ARG A 504 27.31 -56.75 -4.15
C ARG A 504 26.48 -57.56 -5.16
N PHE A 505 26.46 -57.15 -6.43
CA PHE A 505 25.62 -57.73 -7.49
C PHE A 505 26.42 -58.32 -8.67
N THR A 506 27.75 -58.29 -8.63
CA THR A 506 28.57 -58.94 -9.66
C THR A 506 28.36 -60.47 -9.57
N LYS A 507 27.69 -61.04 -10.57
CA LYS A 507 27.58 -62.50 -10.71
C LYS A 507 28.98 -63.03 -11.07
N PRO A 508 29.55 -63.98 -10.33
CA PRO A 508 30.81 -64.63 -10.70
C PRO A 508 30.67 -65.35 -12.04
N SER A 509 31.72 -65.42 -12.84
CA SER A 509 31.68 -66.16 -14.11
C SER A 509 31.63 -67.69 -13.88
N PRO A 510 31.04 -68.50 -14.79
CA PRO A 510 31.11 -69.96 -14.71
C PRO A 510 32.55 -70.51 -14.68
N GLN A 511 33.49 -69.80 -15.32
CA GLN A 511 34.93 -70.14 -15.34
C GLN A 511 35.62 -69.90 -13.98
N GLU A 512 35.15 -68.96 -13.17
CA GLU A 512 35.64 -68.83 -11.79
C GLU A 512 35.27 -70.03 -10.92
N TYR A 513 34.16 -70.71 -11.23
CA TYR A 513 33.80 -71.94 -10.54
C TYR A 513 34.62 -73.15 -11.03
N THR A 514 35.07 -73.19 -12.29
CA THR A 514 35.99 -74.25 -12.75
C THR A 514 37.34 -74.15 -12.04
N THR A 515 37.89 -72.94 -11.92
CA THR A 515 39.15 -72.71 -11.20
C THR A 515 39.00 -72.96 -9.71
N ARG A 516 37.87 -72.59 -9.11
CA ARG A 516 37.57 -72.90 -7.70
C ARG A 516 37.47 -74.40 -7.45
N ILE A 517 36.89 -75.17 -8.37
CA ILE A 517 36.86 -76.63 -8.28
C ILE A 517 38.28 -77.19 -8.36
N GLU A 518 39.12 -76.69 -9.27
CA GLU A 518 40.53 -77.11 -9.37
C GLU A 518 41.34 -76.80 -8.12
N THR A 519 41.10 -75.64 -7.49
CA THR A 519 41.76 -75.31 -6.22
C THR A 519 41.32 -76.26 -5.10
N ILE A 520 40.04 -76.59 -5.02
CA ILE A 520 39.50 -77.54 -4.01
C ILE A 520 40.00 -78.96 -4.26
N ASP A 521 40.16 -79.36 -5.53
CA ASP A 521 40.64 -80.69 -5.95
C ASP A 521 42.16 -80.87 -5.72
N GLN A 522 42.90 -79.76 -5.66
CA GLN A 522 44.34 -79.74 -5.31
C GLN A 522 44.61 -79.64 -3.80
N GLU A 523 43.58 -79.43 -2.96
CA GLU A 523 43.75 -79.44 -1.51
C GLU A 523 44.02 -80.87 -1.02
N PRO A 524 45.12 -81.12 -0.27
CA PRO A 524 45.43 -82.46 0.21
C PRO A 524 44.30 -82.93 1.14
N PRO A 525 43.78 -84.16 0.96
CA PRO A 525 42.71 -84.66 1.82
C PRO A 525 43.21 -84.71 3.27
N THR A 526 42.56 -83.94 4.13
CA THR A 526 42.74 -84.08 5.58
C THR A 526 42.08 -85.40 5.98
N GLU A 527 42.75 -86.24 6.76
CA GLU A 527 42.36 -87.65 7.03
C GLU A 527 40.95 -87.85 7.63
N GLU A 528 40.21 -86.79 7.94
CA GLU A 528 38.97 -86.87 8.73
C GLU A 528 37.64 -86.67 7.95
N ASP A 529 37.60 -86.15 6.72
CA ASP A 529 36.30 -86.11 5.98
C ASP A 529 36.42 -85.93 4.45
N PRO A 530 36.61 -87.01 3.67
CA PRO A 530 36.60 -86.92 2.20
C PRO A 530 35.25 -86.44 1.65
N ARG A 531 34.15 -86.67 2.38
CA ARG A 531 32.79 -86.29 1.95
C ARG A 531 32.58 -84.77 1.95
N GLY A 532 33.22 -84.04 2.86
CA GLY A 532 33.10 -82.58 2.93
C GLY A 532 33.76 -81.85 1.75
N LEU A 533 34.79 -82.45 1.16
CA LEU A 533 35.40 -81.96 -0.08
C LEU A 533 34.49 -82.23 -1.27
N ASP A 534 33.93 -83.44 -1.37
CA ASP A 534 32.96 -83.80 -2.41
C ASP A 534 31.70 -82.91 -2.37
N GLU A 535 31.19 -82.56 -1.18
CA GLU A 535 30.07 -81.62 -1.02
C GLU A 535 30.41 -80.20 -1.50
N LYS A 536 31.64 -79.74 -1.28
CA LYS A 536 32.09 -78.43 -1.77
C LYS A 536 32.28 -78.43 -3.29
N ILE A 537 32.82 -79.52 -3.84
CA ILE A 537 32.99 -79.70 -5.30
C ILE A 537 31.62 -79.76 -5.96
N THR A 538 30.69 -80.57 -5.45
CA THR A 538 29.33 -80.68 -5.99
C THR A 538 28.56 -79.37 -5.84
N SER A 539 28.62 -78.68 -4.69
CA SER A 539 27.98 -77.37 -4.48
C SER A 539 28.51 -76.30 -5.44
N SER A 540 29.83 -76.27 -5.66
CA SER A 540 30.46 -75.36 -6.62
C SER A 540 30.11 -75.71 -8.07
N THR A 541 30.04 -77.01 -8.39
CA THR A 541 29.58 -77.51 -9.69
C THR A 541 28.14 -77.08 -9.95
N TRP A 542 27.22 -77.25 -9.00
CA TRP A 542 25.82 -76.82 -9.14
C TRP A 542 25.66 -75.29 -9.23
N ARG A 543 26.50 -74.50 -8.56
CA ARG A 543 26.52 -73.03 -8.70
C ARG A 543 27.04 -72.62 -10.08
N GLY A 544 28.09 -73.27 -10.57
CA GLY A 544 28.62 -73.08 -11.93
C GLY A 544 27.59 -73.46 -13.00
N LEU A 545 26.94 -74.62 -12.90
CA LEU A 545 25.92 -75.07 -13.86
C LEU A 545 24.72 -74.12 -13.91
N ARG A 546 24.27 -73.60 -12.76
CA ARG A 546 23.18 -72.60 -12.69
C ARG A 546 23.55 -71.26 -13.32
N LEU A 547 24.83 -70.91 -13.34
CA LEU A 547 25.30 -69.70 -14.04
C LEU A 547 25.54 -69.96 -15.53
N ALA A 548 25.83 -71.21 -15.92
CA ALA A 548 26.00 -71.63 -17.30
C ALA A 548 24.68 -71.98 -18.02
N SER A 549 23.52 -71.84 -17.37
CA SER A 549 22.21 -72.14 -17.96
C SER A 549 21.93 -71.38 -19.25
N ASP A 550 22.54 -70.21 -19.42
CA ASP A 550 22.38 -69.37 -20.61
C ASP A 550 23.10 -69.96 -21.84
N GLN A 551 23.99 -70.94 -21.64
CA GLN A 551 24.76 -71.64 -22.68
C GLN A 551 24.37 -73.12 -22.77
N LEU A 552 23.06 -73.39 -22.83
CA LEU A 552 22.45 -74.73 -22.93
C LEU A 552 23.02 -75.61 -24.06
N SER A 553 23.49 -75.02 -25.17
CA SER A 553 24.09 -75.75 -26.29
C SER A 553 25.40 -76.45 -25.95
N LEU A 554 26.09 -76.03 -24.88
CA LEU A 554 27.32 -76.66 -24.42
C LEU A 554 27.05 -77.91 -23.56
N PHE A 555 25.82 -78.07 -23.04
CA PHE A 555 25.45 -79.17 -22.15
C PHE A 555 25.39 -80.53 -22.87
N ASP A 556 25.25 -80.56 -24.19
CA ASP A 556 25.35 -81.80 -24.98
C ASP A 556 26.73 -82.46 -24.86
N LYS A 557 27.76 -81.69 -24.48
CA LYS A 557 29.14 -82.16 -24.25
C LYS A 557 29.44 -82.47 -22.78
N PHE A 558 28.45 -82.33 -21.89
CA PHE A 558 28.65 -82.56 -20.47
C PHE A 558 28.82 -84.06 -20.16
N ASN A 559 29.91 -84.40 -19.51
CA ASN A 559 30.14 -85.76 -18.99
C ASN A 559 30.27 -85.73 -17.46
N HIS A 560 29.53 -86.60 -16.77
CA HIS A 560 29.52 -86.66 -15.31
C HIS A 560 30.90 -86.95 -14.70
N ALA A 561 31.79 -87.61 -15.45
CA ALA A 561 33.15 -87.93 -15.02
C ALA A 561 34.11 -86.71 -15.04
N ASP A 562 33.91 -85.77 -15.95
CA ASP A 562 34.82 -84.62 -16.16
C ASP A 562 34.26 -83.30 -15.59
N GLY A 563 33.06 -83.34 -15.02
CA GLY A 563 32.41 -82.21 -14.35
C GLY A 563 32.28 -80.95 -15.22
N LEU A 564 32.35 -79.77 -14.58
CA LEU A 564 32.17 -78.46 -15.23
C LEU A 564 33.27 -78.13 -16.27
N LYS A 565 34.39 -78.88 -16.28
CA LYS A 565 35.51 -78.71 -17.21
C LYS A 565 35.17 -79.15 -18.64
N SER A 566 34.26 -80.10 -18.79
CA SER A 566 33.79 -80.60 -20.10
C SER A 566 33.03 -79.53 -20.91
N LEU A 567 32.39 -78.58 -20.23
CA LEU A 567 31.62 -77.49 -20.85
C LEU A 567 32.51 -76.39 -21.44
N PHE A 568 33.70 -76.17 -20.86
CA PHE A 568 34.58 -75.06 -21.17
C PHE A 568 35.99 -75.55 -21.52
N GLN A 569 36.13 -76.35 -22.59
CA GLN A 569 37.44 -76.69 -23.11
C GLN A 569 38.16 -75.45 -23.69
N PRO A 570 39.46 -75.26 -23.44
CA PRO A 570 40.21 -74.12 -23.96
C PRO A 570 40.39 -74.28 -25.48
N GLY A 571 39.51 -73.64 -26.26
CA GLY A 571 39.60 -73.66 -27.73
C GLY A 571 38.32 -73.36 -28.50
N GLN A 572 37.16 -73.28 -27.85
CA GLN A 572 35.90 -72.87 -28.51
C GLN A 572 35.19 -71.73 -27.76
N THR A 573 35.84 -70.57 -27.64
CA THR A 573 35.13 -69.29 -27.52
C THR A 573 34.97 -68.72 -28.92
N ARG A 574 33.85 -69.05 -29.58
CA ARG A 574 33.37 -68.22 -30.68
C ARG A 574 32.92 -66.89 -30.07
N ALA A 575 33.43 -65.82 -30.68
CA ALA A 575 33.19 -64.43 -30.33
C ALA A 575 31.72 -64.13 -30.06
N GLU A 576 31.43 -63.59 -28.88
CA GLU A 576 30.53 -62.46 -28.62
C GLU A 576 30.48 -62.24 -27.10
N ASP A 577 31.43 -61.45 -26.60
CA ASP A 577 31.23 -60.57 -25.44
C ASP A 577 32.26 -59.46 -25.55
N LYS A 578 32.16 -58.70 -26.65
CA LYS A 578 32.68 -57.34 -26.67
C LYS A 578 31.75 -56.52 -25.79
N VAL A 579 32.23 -56.25 -24.58
CA VAL A 579 32.24 -54.93 -23.93
C VAL A 579 31.18 -54.00 -24.52
N ALA A 580 29.96 -54.08 -24.00
CA ALA A 580 29.02 -52.97 -24.10
C ALA A 580 29.52 -51.88 -23.14
N ASP A 581 30.30 -50.95 -23.69
CA ASP A 581 30.62 -49.68 -23.06
C ASP A 581 29.28 -48.96 -22.76
N PRO A 582 29.08 -48.40 -21.55
CA PRO A 582 27.84 -47.72 -21.21
C PRO A 582 27.83 -46.38 -21.95
N GLN A 583 27.12 -46.33 -23.07
CA GLN A 583 26.64 -45.05 -23.58
C GLN A 583 25.80 -44.39 -22.50
N SER A 584 26.14 -43.12 -22.27
CA SER A 584 25.42 -42.13 -21.50
C SER A 584 23.94 -42.10 -21.86
N GLU A 585 23.11 -42.83 -21.12
CA GLU A 585 21.72 -42.44 -20.94
C GLU A 585 21.70 -41.25 -19.99
N GLN A 586 21.64 -40.08 -20.60
CA GLN A 586 21.25 -38.85 -19.95
C GLN A 586 19.89 -39.07 -19.29
N THR A 587 19.89 -38.94 -17.97
CA THR A 587 18.70 -38.76 -17.14
C THR A 587 17.94 -37.53 -17.64
N ILE A 588 16.97 -37.70 -18.54
CA ILE A 588 15.88 -36.74 -18.73
C ILE A 588 14.84 -37.07 -17.68
N GLU A 589 15.13 -36.71 -16.42
CA GLU A 589 14.13 -36.65 -15.34
C GLU A 589 14.64 -35.79 -14.17
N GLU A 590 15.19 -34.61 -14.50
CA GLU A 590 15.37 -33.50 -13.55
C GLU A 590 14.83 -32.22 -14.20
N SER A 591 13.51 -32.07 -14.13
CA SER A 591 12.80 -30.77 -14.25
C SER A 591 11.31 -30.95 -13.99
N ARG A 592 10.94 -31.55 -12.84
CA ARG A 592 9.54 -31.56 -12.39
C ARG A 592 9.34 -31.80 -10.89
N VAL A 593 10.22 -31.26 -10.03
CA VAL A 593 10.04 -31.31 -8.56
C VAL A 593 10.09 -29.94 -7.87
N ASP A 594 10.47 -28.85 -8.54
CA ASP A 594 10.45 -27.50 -7.94
C ASP A 594 9.17 -26.69 -8.20
N GLN A 595 8.01 -27.36 -8.17
CA GLN A 595 6.70 -26.68 -8.11
C GLN A 595 5.71 -27.38 -7.17
N GLN A 596 6.16 -27.84 -6.00
CA GLN A 596 5.25 -28.15 -4.88
C GLN A 596 5.90 -27.78 -3.54
N SER A 597 6.22 -26.50 -3.38
CA SER A 597 6.52 -25.91 -2.07
C SER A 597 6.17 -24.43 -2.05
N LEU A 598 4.93 -24.11 -2.41
CA LEU A 598 4.28 -22.80 -2.20
C LEU A 598 2.78 -23.00 -1.98
N VAL A 599 2.40 -23.83 -1.00
CA VAL A 599 1.13 -23.70 -0.26
C VAL A 599 1.34 -24.28 1.15
N ALA A 600 1.72 -23.41 2.09
CA ALA A 600 1.45 -23.50 3.53
C ALA A 600 1.83 -22.17 4.18
#